data_AF-A0AA39VY81-F1
#
_entry.id   AF-A0AA39VY81-F1
#
_cell.length_a   1.000
_cell.length_b   1.000
_cell.length_c   1.000
_cell.angle_alpha   90.00
_cell.angle_beta   90.00
_cell.angle_gamma   90.00
#
_symmetry.space_group_name_H-M   'P 1'
#
loop_
_entity.id
_entity.type
_entity.pdbx_description
1 polymer ?
#
loop_
_entity_poly.entity_id
_entity_poly.type
_entity_poly.pdbx_seq_one_letter_code
_entity_poly.pdbx_strand_id
1 'polypeptide(L)'
;MGGIGKTTLAQLVYNNNEVKKSFQKRMWVCVSDPFDVLKVAKAIVVALECPASELVDLESCVQKISQSIRGKKFLLVLDDVWTEDIEAIPIKESSEEHSWSMFKCLAFSGRSDLECRELEDIGKEIVSKCKGLPLAAKTMGSLLRFKRTRTEWKIILDSEMWVLKEFEKDIFCALMLSYNELPPMVKRCFSYCAIFPKDYQLDKDELIKLWMAQGYLELEQNKEMEMTGQNYFNILGSRSFLQEFMIDNIGNIR
;
A
#
# COMPACT_ATOMS: atom_id res chain seq x y z
N MET A 1 -14.22 -4.42 3.16
CA MET A 1 -13.23 -5.14 2.32
C MET A 1 -11.94 -4.34 2.17
N GLY A 2 -10.79 -5.00 2.31
CA GLY A 2 -9.45 -4.42 2.10
C GLY A 2 -9.04 -4.41 0.64
N GLY A 3 -8.19 -3.45 0.24
CA GLY A 3 -7.61 -3.38 -1.12
C GLY A 3 -8.52 -2.95 -2.26
N ILE A 4 -9.75 -2.50 -1.96
CA ILE A 4 -10.70 -1.95 -2.95
C ILE A 4 -10.33 -0.53 -3.44
N GLY A 5 -9.34 0.13 -2.81
CA GLY A 5 -8.88 1.48 -3.21
C GLY A 5 -9.48 2.65 -2.44
N LYS A 6 -10.06 2.43 -1.25
CA LYS A 6 -10.59 3.51 -0.37
C LYS A 6 -9.58 4.61 -0.11
N THR A 7 -8.42 4.23 0.43
CA THR A 7 -7.29 5.14 0.70
C THR A 7 -6.84 5.86 -0.57
N THR A 8 -6.72 5.15 -1.69
CA THR A 8 -6.35 5.76 -2.98
C THR A 8 -7.36 6.80 -3.45
N LEU A 9 -8.66 6.52 -3.37
CA LEU A 9 -9.69 7.50 -3.74
C LEU A 9 -9.65 8.73 -2.83
N ALA A 10 -9.54 8.51 -1.51
CA ALA A 10 -9.42 9.60 -0.56
C ALA A 10 -8.15 10.44 -0.81
N GLN A 11 -7.02 9.83 -1.18
CA GLN A 11 -5.80 10.52 -1.57
C GLN A 11 -5.99 11.37 -2.83
N LEU A 12 -6.68 10.86 -3.85
CA LEU A 12 -6.99 11.61 -5.08
C LEU A 12 -7.82 12.87 -4.77
N VAL A 13 -8.83 12.75 -3.92
CA VAL A 13 -9.64 13.89 -3.47
C VAL A 13 -8.79 14.86 -2.64
N TYR A 14 -8.05 14.34 -1.65
CA TYR A 14 -7.19 15.13 -0.78
C TYR A 14 -6.15 15.94 -1.55
N ASN A 15 -5.60 15.36 -2.62
CA ASN A 15 -4.56 15.97 -3.46
C ASN A 15 -5.08 16.78 -4.64
N ASN A 16 -6.40 16.82 -4.87
CA ASN A 16 -7.03 17.61 -5.92
C ASN A 16 -6.75 19.12 -5.73
N ASN A 17 -6.45 19.83 -6.82
CA ASN A 17 -6.07 21.25 -6.77
C ASN A 17 -7.20 22.17 -6.26
N GLU A 18 -8.46 21.86 -6.55
CA GLU A 18 -9.61 22.62 -6.08
C GLU A 18 -9.82 22.42 -4.57
N VAL A 19 -9.64 21.17 -4.10
CA VAL A 19 -9.64 20.84 -2.66
C VAL A 19 -8.48 21.57 -1.96
N LYS A 20 -7.26 21.51 -2.50
CA LYS A 20 -6.10 22.25 -1.98
C LYS A 20 -6.34 23.76 -1.86
N LYS A 21 -7.03 24.37 -2.83
CA LYS A 21 -7.39 25.80 -2.80
C LYS A 21 -8.52 26.12 -1.83
N SER A 22 -9.44 25.17 -1.62
CA SER A 22 -10.65 25.37 -0.83
C SER A 22 -10.45 25.20 0.68
N PHE A 23 -9.42 24.48 1.12
CA PHE A 23 -9.16 24.17 2.52
C PHE A 23 -7.82 24.74 2.97
N GLN A 24 -7.85 25.65 3.95
CA GLN A 24 -6.66 26.31 4.49
C GLN A 24 -5.80 25.36 5.33
N LYS A 25 -6.43 24.37 5.96
CA LYS A 25 -5.76 23.30 6.70
C LYS A 25 -6.27 21.96 6.21
N ARG A 26 -5.36 21.04 5.96
CA ARG A 26 -5.67 19.67 5.54
C ARG A 26 -4.84 18.74 6.40
N MET A 27 -5.46 17.72 6.97
CA MET A 27 -4.79 16.75 7.84
C MET A 27 -5.20 15.35 7.40
N TRP A 28 -4.23 14.44 7.38
CA TRP A 28 -4.45 13.03 7.14
C TRP A 28 -3.89 12.24 8.31
N VAL A 29 -4.72 11.44 8.96
CA VAL A 29 -4.34 10.65 10.13
C VAL A 29 -4.81 9.22 9.95
N CYS A 30 -3.88 8.27 10.06
CA CYS A 30 -4.22 6.86 10.14
C CYS A 30 -4.68 6.52 11.56
N VAL A 31 -5.80 5.83 11.69
CA VAL A 31 -6.35 5.39 12.97
C VAL A 31 -5.96 3.93 13.17
N SER A 32 -5.02 3.71 14.08
CA SER A 32 -4.55 2.36 14.40
C SER A 32 -5.57 1.56 15.19
N ASP A 33 -5.42 0.24 15.12
CA ASP A 33 -6.10 -0.75 15.95
C ASP A 33 -5.05 -1.45 16.83
N PRO A 34 -5.12 -1.37 18.18
CA PRO A 34 -6.23 -0.82 18.99
C PRO A 34 -6.35 0.70 18.92
N PHE A 35 -7.61 1.17 18.93
CA PHE A 35 -7.94 2.60 18.90
C PHE A 35 -7.43 3.33 20.15
N ASP A 36 -6.71 4.43 19.94
CA ASP A 36 -6.16 5.29 20.98
C ASP A 36 -6.39 6.77 20.65
N VAL A 37 -7.32 7.39 21.37
CA VAL A 37 -7.73 8.79 21.18
C VAL A 37 -6.56 9.76 21.33
N LEU A 38 -5.63 9.50 22.27
CA LEU A 38 -4.48 10.37 22.51
C LEU A 38 -3.49 10.27 21.36
N LYS A 39 -3.23 9.07 20.83
CA LYS A 39 -2.37 8.90 19.65
C LYS A 39 -2.96 9.61 18.42
N VAL A 40 -4.27 9.48 18.19
CA VAL A 40 -4.95 10.18 17.09
C VAL A 40 -4.85 11.70 17.26
N ALA A 41 -5.13 12.21 18.46
CA ALA A 41 -5.02 13.65 18.74
C ALA A 41 -3.59 14.18 18.53
N LYS A 42 -2.57 13.45 18.99
CA LYS A 42 -1.16 13.78 18.76
C LYS A 42 -0.82 13.77 17.26
N ALA A 43 -1.31 12.79 16.50
CA ALA A 43 -1.11 12.74 15.05
C ALA A 43 -1.76 13.93 14.32
N ILE A 44 -2.95 14.37 14.75
CA ILE A 44 -3.59 15.59 14.20
C ILE A 44 -2.75 16.83 14.50
N VAL A 45 -2.21 16.97 15.72
CA VAL A 45 -1.33 18.09 16.08
C VAL A 45 -0.09 18.14 15.19
N VAL A 46 0.55 16.99 14.97
CA VAL A 46 1.71 16.88 14.07
C VAL A 46 1.33 17.27 12.64
N ALA A 47 0.20 16.78 12.14
CA ALA A 47 -0.31 17.14 10.81
C ALA A 47 -0.70 18.63 10.67
N LEU A 48 -0.91 19.33 11.78
CA LEU A 48 -1.14 20.78 11.83
C LEU A 48 0.15 21.60 11.94
N GLU A 49 1.32 20.97 11.86
CA GLU A 49 2.65 21.57 12.04
C GLU A 49 2.84 22.19 13.43
N CYS A 50 2.15 21.66 14.43
CA CYS A 50 2.27 22.12 15.81
C CYS A 50 3.32 21.28 16.55
N PRO A 51 4.23 21.89 17.35
CA PRO A 51 5.18 21.14 18.16
C PRO A 51 4.45 20.23 19.15
N ALA A 52 4.60 18.93 18.99
CA ALA A 52 4.00 17.91 19.85
C ALA A 52 4.84 17.60 21.10
N SER A 53 6.07 18.08 21.17
CA SER A 53 7.07 17.82 22.23
C SER A 53 6.64 18.27 23.64
N GLU A 54 5.60 19.09 23.76
CA GLU A 54 5.05 19.57 25.03
C GLU A 54 3.71 18.93 25.41
N LEU A 55 3.18 18.00 24.60
CA LEU A 55 1.83 17.46 24.78
C LEU A 55 1.84 16.15 25.55
N VAL A 56 1.50 16.23 26.82
CA VAL A 56 1.41 15.06 27.71
C VAL A 56 0.03 14.42 27.65
N ASP A 57 -1.03 15.24 27.69
CA ASP A 57 -2.43 14.82 27.79
C ASP A 57 -3.30 15.21 26.59
N LEU A 58 -4.51 14.65 26.57
CA LEU A 58 -5.49 14.84 25.50
C LEU A 58 -6.06 16.25 25.46
N GLU A 59 -6.27 16.89 26.62
CA GLU A 59 -6.87 18.22 26.70
C GLU A 59 -5.98 19.26 26.05
N SER A 60 -4.68 19.20 26.33
CA SER A 60 -3.65 20.02 25.70
C SER A 60 -3.61 19.83 24.18
N CYS A 61 -3.78 18.60 23.70
CA CYS A 61 -3.89 18.31 22.26
C CYS A 61 -5.13 18.98 21.66
N VAL A 62 -6.30 18.77 22.27
CA VAL A 62 -7.58 19.33 21.79
C VAL A 62 -7.55 20.86 21.78
N GLN A 63 -6.95 21.49 22.80
CA GLN A 63 -6.79 22.94 22.85
C GLN A 63 -5.91 23.45 21.70
N LYS A 64 -4.74 22.83 21.45
CA LYS A 64 -3.86 23.21 20.32
C LYS A 64 -4.57 23.01 18.98
N ILE A 65 -5.24 21.88 18.77
CA ILE A 65 -6.03 21.62 17.55
C ILE A 65 -7.07 22.73 17.36
N SER A 66 -7.86 23.01 18.41
CA SER A 66 -8.92 24.02 18.38
C SER A 66 -8.40 25.40 18.02
N GLN A 67 -7.27 25.81 18.59
CA GLN A 67 -6.64 27.10 18.27
C GLN A 67 -6.14 27.14 16.82
N SER A 68 -5.54 26.05 16.34
CA SER A 68 -4.97 25.97 14.99
C SER A 68 -6.01 26.02 13.87
N ILE A 69 -7.21 25.45 14.10
CA ILE A 69 -8.31 25.40 13.12
C ILE A 69 -9.33 26.55 13.30
N ARG A 70 -9.22 27.34 14.37
CA ARG A 70 -10.20 28.40 14.68
C ARG A 70 -10.34 29.39 13.52
N GLY A 71 -11.57 29.54 13.03
CA GLY A 71 -11.90 30.47 11.94
C GLY A 71 -11.40 30.05 10.56
N LYS A 72 -10.91 28.81 10.40
CA LYS A 72 -10.35 28.29 9.15
C LYS A 72 -11.22 27.17 8.60
N LYS A 73 -11.35 27.11 7.27
CA LYS A 73 -11.94 25.95 6.60
C LYS A 73 -10.90 24.83 6.53
N PHE A 74 -11.21 23.67 7.09
CA PHE A 74 -10.28 22.55 7.19
C PHE A 74 -10.87 21.24 6.68
N LEU A 75 -10.00 20.31 6.26
CA LEU A 75 -10.33 18.96 5.83
C LEU A 75 -9.52 17.96 6.66
N LEU A 76 -10.19 17.10 7.43
CA LEU A 76 -9.57 16.03 8.20
C LEU A 76 -9.96 14.69 7.58
N VAL A 77 -8.96 13.90 7.20
CA VAL A 77 -9.14 12.51 6.76
C VAL A 77 -8.65 11.59 7.88
N LEU A 78 -9.56 10.74 8.37
CA LEU A 78 -9.23 9.64 9.28
C LEU A 78 -9.24 8.35 8.45
N ASP A 79 -8.06 7.78 8.21
CA ASP A 79 -7.89 6.56 7.41
C ASP A 79 -7.86 5.31 8.30
N ASP A 80 -8.29 4.18 7.75
CA ASP A 80 -8.42 2.87 8.43
C ASP A 80 -9.23 2.87 9.75
N VAL A 81 -10.32 3.64 9.80
CA VAL A 81 -11.22 3.65 10.99
C VAL A 81 -12.06 2.37 11.06
N TRP A 82 -12.06 1.74 12.23
CA TRP A 82 -12.88 0.58 12.55
C TRP A 82 -14.04 1.02 13.45
N THR A 83 -15.26 1.05 12.93
CA THR A 83 -16.47 1.42 13.70
C THR A 83 -17.71 0.78 13.09
N GLU A 84 -18.67 0.42 13.94
CA GLU A 84 -19.95 -0.20 13.56
C GLU A 84 -21.05 0.84 13.32
N ASP A 85 -20.84 2.10 13.71
CA ASP A 85 -21.90 3.11 13.88
C ASP A 85 -21.91 4.25 12.84
N ILE A 86 -21.30 4.08 11.66
CA ILE A 86 -21.25 5.13 10.62
C ILE A 86 -22.02 4.73 9.36
N GLU A 87 -22.82 5.65 8.82
CA GLU A 87 -23.35 5.57 7.45
C GLU A 87 -22.18 5.53 6.44
N ALA A 88 -21.79 4.32 6.06
CA ALA A 88 -20.72 4.12 5.10
C ALA A 88 -21.25 4.32 3.67
N ILE A 89 -20.56 5.15 2.88
CA ILE A 89 -20.77 5.19 1.43
C ILE A 89 -19.99 4.01 0.83
N PRO A 90 -20.67 2.98 0.28
CA PRO A 90 -19.97 1.82 -0.26
C PRO A 90 -19.22 2.22 -1.54
N ILE A 91 -17.91 1.98 -1.56
CA ILE A 91 -17.15 2.00 -2.81
C ILE A 91 -17.49 0.71 -3.56
N LYS A 92 -18.02 0.86 -4.77
CA LYS A 92 -18.26 -0.27 -5.66
C LYS A 92 -16.93 -0.86 -6.11
N GLU A 93 -16.89 -2.18 -6.24
CA GLU A 93 -15.77 -2.88 -6.87
C GLU A 93 -15.51 -2.29 -8.26
N SER A 94 -14.23 -2.23 -8.64
CA SER A 94 -13.87 -1.77 -9.97
C SER A 94 -14.42 -2.76 -11.00
N SER A 95 -14.87 -2.26 -12.17
CA SER A 95 -15.28 -3.18 -13.23
C SER A 95 -14.11 -4.06 -13.65
N GLU A 96 -14.40 -5.28 -14.10
CA GLU A 96 -13.38 -6.19 -14.63
C GLU A 96 -12.53 -5.54 -15.72
N GLU A 97 -13.11 -4.64 -16.51
CA GLU A 97 -12.41 -3.86 -17.54
C GLU A 97 -11.31 -2.96 -16.96
N HIS A 98 -11.58 -2.26 -15.85
CA HIS A 98 -10.56 -1.43 -15.19
C HIS A 98 -9.47 -2.30 -14.56
N SER A 99 -9.84 -3.40 -13.91
CA SER A 99 -8.89 -4.37 -13.36
C SER A 99 -8.00 -4.97 -14.46
N TRP A 100 -8.59 -5.31 -15.61
CA TRP A 100 -7.88 -5.79 -16.79
C TRP A 100 -6.91 -4.74 -17.33
N SER A 101 -7.34 -3.49 -17.48
CA SER A 101 -6.49 -2.39 -17.96
C SER A 101 -5.26 -2.19 -17.05
N MET A 102 -5.45 -2.14 -15.73
CA MET A 102 -4.35 -2.02 -14.77
C MET A 102 -3.40 -3.22 -14.82
N PHE A 103 -3.95 -4.43 -14.84
CA PHE A 103 -3.19 -5.66 -14.97
C PHE A 103 -2.34 -5.64 -16.24
N LYS A 104 -2.96 -5.32 -17.38
CA LYS A 104 -2.34 -5.30 -18.72
C LYS A 104 -1.16 -4.33 -18.76
N CYS A 105 -1.34 -3.13 -18.21
CA CYS A 105 -0.30 -2.11 -18.12
C CYS A 105 0.97 -2.62 -17.43
N LEU A 106 0.82 -3.44 -16.38
CA LEU A 106 1.94 -3.96 -15.59
C LEU A 106 2.54 -5.24 -16.18
N ALA A 107 1.69 -6.22 -16.49
CA ALA A 107 2.13 -7.56 -16.90
C ALA A 107 2.80 -7.58 -18.28
N PHE A 108 2.34 -6.70 -19.17
CA PHE A 108 2.80 -6.63 -20.56
C PHE A 108 3.80 -5.50 -20.83
N SER A 109 4.16 -4.72 -19.80
CA SER A 109 5.19 -3.69 -19.91
C SER A 109 6.53 -4.30 -20.37
N GLY A 110 6.99 -3.88 -21.56
CA GLY A 110 8.25 -4.33 -22.15
C GLY A 110 8.16 -5.65 -22.93
N ARG A 111 6.95 -6.12 -23.28
CA ARG A 111 6.73 -7.27 -24.17
C ARG A 111 6.37 -6.84 -25.59
N SER A 112 6.57 -7.74 -26.55
CA SER A 112 6.11 -7.57 -27.93
C SER A 112 4.60 -7.82 -28.07
N ASP A 113 4.00 -7.31 -29.14
CA ASP A 113 2.57 -7.51 -29.42
C ASP A 113 2.18 -8.98 -29.65
N LEU A 114 3.12 -9.80 -30.13
CA LEU A 114 2.89 -11.23 -30.31
C LEU A 114 2.80 -11.94 -28.96
N GLU A 115 3.79 -11.71 -28.08
CA GLU A 115 3.78 -12.27 -26.72
C GLU A 115 2.55 -11.83 -25.92
N CYS A 116 2.12 -10.57 -26.07
CA CYS A 116 0.91 -10.07 -25.41
C CYS A 116 -0.33 -10.86 -25.84
N ARG A 117 -0.49 -11.11 -27.14
CA ARG A 117 -1.64 -11.84 -27.68
C ARG A 117 -1.68 -13.30 -27.21
N GLU A 118 -0.52 -13.93 -27.09
CA GLU A 118 -0.41 -15.32 -26.62
C GLU A 118 -0.70 -15.50 -25.12
N LEU A 119 -0.68 -14.42 -24.33
CA LEU A 119 -0.88 -14.45 -22.88
C LEU A 119 -2.18 -13.76 -22.45
N GLU A 120 -2.87 -13.08 -23.35
CA GLU A 120 -4.04 -12.24 -23.04
C GLU A 120 -5.22 -13.06 -22.48
N ASP A 121 -5.47 -14.25 -23.01
CA ASP A 121 -6.52 -15.15 -22.52
C ASP A 121 -6.28 -15.58 -21.07
N ILE A 122 -5.08 -16.10 -20.76
CA ILE A 122 -4.72 -16.48 -19.38
C ILE A 122 -4.75 -15.26 -18.46
N GLY A 123 -4.27 -14.10 -18.93
CA GLY A 123 -4.31 -12.88 -18.14
C GLY A 123 -5.72 -12.47 -17.74
N LYS A 124 -6.69 -12.57 -18.65
CA LYS A 124 -8.10 -12.28 -18.37
C LYS A 124 -8.68 -13.25 -17.34
N GLU A 125 -8.34 -14.53 -17.42
CA GLU A 125 -8.75 -15.54 -16.43
C GLU A 125 -8.14 -15.28 -15.04
N ILE A 126 -6.89 -14.81 -14.97
CA ILE A 126 -6.29 -14.42 -13.68
C ILE A 126 -6.97 -13.17 -13.11
N VAL A 127 -7.33 -12.21 -13.96
CA VAL A 127 -8.04 -11.00 -13.52
C VAL A 127 -9.46 -11.30 -13.03
N SER A 128 -10.19 -12.23 -13.65
CA SER A 128 -11.52 -12.62 -13.14
C SER A 128 -11.42 -13.26 -11.75
N LYS A 129 -10.37 -14.02 -11.46
CA LYS A 129 -10.08 -14.53 -10.10
C LYS A 129 -9.77 -13.44 -9.07
N CYS A 130 -9.42 -12.22 -9.50
CA CYS A 130 -9.19 -11.08 -8.61
C CYS A 130 -10.50 -10.38 -8.15
N LYS A 131 -11.66 -10.78 -8.70
CA LYS A 131 -13.00 -10.28 -8.32
C LYS A 131 -13.10 -8.75 -8.21
N GLY A 132 -12.57 -8.05 -9.21
CA GLY A 132 -12.66 -6.58 -9.29
C GLY A 132 -11.84 -5.81 -8.24
N LEU A 133 -10.97 -6.46 -7.46
CA LEU A 133 -10.10 -5.82 -6.47
C LEU A 133 -8.85 -5.22 -7.14
N PRO A 134 -8.68 -3.88 -7.15
CA PRO A 134 -7.56 -3.22 -7.81
C PRO A 134 -6.18 -3.69 -7.33
N LEU A 135 -6.02 -3.85 -6.02
CA LEU A 135 -4.74 -4.26 -5.44
C LEU A 135 -4.37 -5.71 -5.84
N ALA A 136 -5.36 -6.61 -5.96
CA ALA A 136 -5.13 -7.99 -6.42
C ALA A 136 -4.68 -7.99 -7.89
N ALA A 137 -5.40 -7.27 -8.77
CA ALA A 137 -5.04 -7.14 -10.18
C ALA A 137 -3.65 -6.52 -10.38
N LYS A 138 -3.33 -5.45 -9.63
CA LYS A 138 -2.01 -4.81 -9.62
C LYS A 138 -0.89 -5.78 -9.19
N THR A 139 -1.14 -6.54 -8.14
CA THR A 139 -0.21 -7.53 -7.59
C THR A 139 0.08 -8.63 -8.62
N MET A 140 -0.97 -9.21 -9.22
CA MET A 140 -0.83 -10.25 -10.25
C MET A 140 -0.16 -9.74 -11.52
N GLY A 141 -0.51 -8.54 -11.99
CA GLY A 141 0.14 -7.96 -13.16
C GLY A 141 1.65 -7.77 -12.94
N SER A 142 2.03 -7.28 -11.75
CA SER A 142 3.43 -7.08 -11.38
C SER A 142 4.19 -8.39 -11.19
N LEU A 143 3.53 -9.43 -10.65
CA LEU A 143 4.09 -10.78 -10.57
C LEU A 143 4.38 -11.35 -11.96
N LEU A 144 3.37 -11.33 -12.83
CA LEU A 144 3.42 -12.00 -14.13
C LEU A 144 4.31 -11.27 -15.13
N ARG A 145 4.64 -10.00 -14.91
CA ARG A 145 5.66 -9.27 -15.66
C ARG A 145 6.97 -10.05 -15.80
N PHE A 146 7.35 -10.80 -14.77
CA PHE A 146 8.62 -11.55 -14.74
C PHE A 146 8.50 -13.00 -15.25
N LYS A 147 7.29 -13.47 -15.59
CA LYS A 147 7.06 -14.81 -16.15
C LYS A 147 7.10 -14.77 -17.67
N ARG A 148 7.97 -15.57 -18.29
CA ARG A 148 8.27 -15.46 -19.73
C ARG A 148 7.41 -16.39 -20.57
N THR A 149 7.01 -17.52 -20.02
CA THR A 149 6.32 -18.56 -20.77
C THR A 149 4.85 -18.67 -20.40
N ARG A 150 4.04 -19.12 -21.35
CA ARG A 150 2.63 -19.47 -21.13
C ARG A 150 2.45 -20.50 -20.00
N THR A 151 3.38 -21.45 -19.89
CA THR A 151 3.37 -22.47 -18.82
C THR A 151 3.54 -21.84 -17.44
N GLU A 152 4.46 -20.91 -17.27
CA GLU A 152 4.62 -20.19 -16.00
C GLU A 152 3.38 -19.40 -15.60
N TRP A 153 2.67 -18.82 -16.58
CA TRP A 153 1.38 -18.15 -16.32
C TRP A 153 0.31 -19.13 -15.88
N LYS A 154 0.23 -20.31 -16.51
CA LYS A 154 -0.71 -21.37 -16.12
C LYS A 154 -0.47 -21.88 -14.71
N ILE A 155 0.79 -22.03 -14.28
CA ILE A 155 1.12 -22.41 -12.89
C ILE A 155 0.47 -21.45 -11.88
N ILE A 156 0.47 -20.14 -12.18
CA ILE A 156 -0.19 -19.15 -11.32
C ILE A 156 -1.72 -19.25 -11.42
N LEU A 157 -2.28 -19.40 -12.61
CA LEU A 157 -3.72 -19.53 -12.83
C LEU A 157 -4.31 -20.76 -12.11
N ASP A 158 -3.63 -21.89 -12.22
CA ASP A 158 -4.10 -23.21 -11.75
C ASP A 158 -3.73 -23.49 -10.28
N SER A 159 -3.14 -22.51 -9.59
CA SER A 159 -2.71 -22.66 -8.21
C SER A 159 -3.87 -22.96 -7.25
N GLU A 160 -3.66 -23.92 -6.34
CA GLU A 160 -4.62 -24.28 -5.29
C GLU A 160 -4.95 -23.11 -4.35
N MET A 161 -4.09 -22.09 -4.30
CA MET A 161 -4.29 -20.88 -3.49
C MET A 161 -5.59 -20.15 -3.82
N TRP A 162 -6.12 -20.29 -5.04
CA TRP A 162 -7.40 -19.69 -5.43
C TRP A 162 -8.62 -20.40 -4.83
N VAL A 163 -8.46 -21.61 -4.28
CA VAL A 163 -9.54 -22.48 -3.80
C VAL A 163 -9.57 -22.58 -2.27
N LEU A 164 -8.50 -22.15 -1.58
CA LEU A 164 -8.38 -22.23 -0.12
C LEU A 164 -9.43 -21.35 0.58
N LYS A 165 -10.43 -22.00 1.19
CA LYS A 165 -11.53 -21.37 1.92
C LYS A 165 -11.09 -20.66 3.21
N GLU A 166 -9.92 -21.00 3.75
CA GLU A 166 -9.36 -20.37 4.95
C GLU A 166 -9.04 -18.88 4.75
N PHE A 167 -8.99 -18.44 3.49
CA PHE A 167 -8.71 -17.07 3.11
C PHE A 167 -9.92 -16.47 2.39
N GLU A 168 -11.05 -16.34 3.09
CA GLU A 168 -12.29 -15.66 2.62
C GLU A 168 -12.08 -14.19 2.14
N LYS A 169 -10.85 -13.69 2.18
CA LYS A 169 -10.47 -12.39 1.61
C LYS A 169 -9.74 -12.65 0.30
N ASP A 170 -10.43 -12.53 -0.83
CA ASP A 170 -9.91 -12.77 -2.19
C ASP A 170 -8.56 -12.08 -2.50
N ILE A 171 -8.29 -10.96 -1.85
CA ILE A 171 -7.00 -10.28 -1.92
C ILE A 171 -5.82 -11.08 -1.36
N PHE A 172 -6.06 -11.87 -0.32
CA PHE A 172 -5.04 -12.66 0.35
C PHE A 172 -4.44 -13.70 -0.60
N CYS A 173 -5.27 -14.34 -1.43
CA CYS A 173 -4.78 -15.33 -2.41
C CYS A 173 -3.78 -14.70 -3.39
N ALA A 174 -4.11 -13.53 -3.94
CA ALA A 174 -3.22 -12.79 -4.84
C ALA A 174 -1.92 -12.37 -4.13
N LEU A 175 -2.02 -11.84 -2.91
CA LEU A 175 -0.82 -11.46 -2.14
C LEU A 175 0.04 -12.67 -1.79
N MET A 176 -0.56 -13.80 -1.39
CA MET A 176 0.17 -15.00 -1.01
C MET A 176 0.85 -15.66 -2.21
N LEU A 177 0.19 -15.70 -3.37
CA LEU A 177 0.81 -16.12 -4.62
C LEU A 177 2.02 -15.27 -4.97
N SER A 178 1.88 -13.94 -4.88
CA SER A 178 3.00 -13.02 -5.11
C SER A 178 4.13 -13.24 -4.09
N TYR A 179 3.79 -13.53 -2.84
CA TYR A 179 4.76 -13.77 -1.77
C TYR A 179 5.54 -15.05 -2.03
N ASN A 180 4.86 -16.15 -2.38
CA ASN A 180 5.48 -17.43 -2.66
C ASN A 180 6.49 -17.35 -3.81
N GLU A 181 6.28 -16.44 -4.76
CA GLU A 181 7.15 -16.18 -5.90
C GLU A 181 8.30 -15.19 -5.61
N LEU A 182 8.42 -14.66 -4.39
CA LEU A 182 9.56 -13.82 -3.99
C LEU A 182 10.83 -14.67 -3.76
N PRO A 183 12.02 -14.13 -4.09
CA PRO A 183 13.29 -14.73 -3.68
C PRO A 183 13.38 -14.92 -2.15
N PRO A 184 14.05 -15.97 -1.65
CA PRO A 184 14.12 -16.26 -0.20
C PRO A 184 14.63 -15.10 0.66
N MET A 185 15.63 -14.35 0.19
CA MET A 185 16.17 -13.22 0.95
C MET A 185 15.23 -12.02 0.98
N VAL A 186 14.47 -11.80 -0.11
CA VAL A 186 13.43 -10.78 -0.16
C VAL A 186 12.27 -11.13 0.78
N LYS A 187 11.88 -12.41 0.84
CA LYS A 187 10.90 -12.89 1.84
C LYS A 187 11.35 -12.60 3.26
N ARG A 188 12.62 -12.91 3.58
CA ARG A 188 13.21 -12.64 4.91
C ARG A 188 13.15 -11.15 5.26
N CYS A 189 13.53 -10.28 4.32
CA CYS A 189 13.45 -8.83 4.49
C CYS A 189 12.00 -8.37 4.72
N PHE A 190 11.03 -8.91 3.99
CA PHE A 190 9.62 -8.59 4.19
C PHE A 190 9.06 -9.09 5.52
N SER A 191 9.43 -10.31 5.93
CA SER A 191 9.03 -10.85 7.25
C SER A 191 9.56 -10.01 8.40
N TYR A 192 10.72 -9.37 8.23
CA TYR A 192 11.23 -8.41 9.22
C TYR A 192 10.28 -7.23 9.44
N CYS A 193 9.53 -6.80 8.42
CA CYS A 193 8.56 -5.71 8.56
C CYS A 193 7.44 -6.04 9.57
N ALA A 194 7.21 -7.30 9.90
CA ALA A 194 6.21 -7.71 10.88
C ALA A 194 6.56 -7.35 12.34
N ILE A 195 7.81 -6.96 12.62
CA ILE A 195 8.19 -6.50 13.98
C ILE A 195 7.67 -5.09 14.28
N PHE A 196 7.39 -4.31 13.24
CA PHE A 196 6.93 -2.94 13.41
C PHE A 196 5.44 -2.95 13.79
N PRO A 197 5.00 -2.01 14.64
CA PRO A 197 3.58 -1.87 14.94
C PRO A 197 2.74 -1.67 13.68
N LYS A 198 1.45 -2.03 13.76
CA LYS A 198 0.49 -1.72 12.71
C LYS A 198 0.54 -0.22 12.37
N ASP A 199 0.47 0.10 11.08
CA ASP A 199 0.48 1.47 10.53
C ASP A 199 1.77 2.28 10.78
N TYR A 200 2.85 1.61 11.20
CA TYR A 200 4.16 2.25 11.33
C TYR A 200 4.66 2.77 9.98
N GLN A 201 5.09 4.03 9.94
CA GLN A 201 5.70 4.64 8.76
C GLN A 201 7.15 4.21 8.66
N LEU A 202 7.44 3.31 7.72
CA LEU A 202 8.79 2.81 7.47
C LEU A 202 9.57 3.83 6.65
N ASP A 203 10.62 4.41 7.23
CA ASP A 203 11.64 5.10 6.45
C ASP A 203 12.43 4.08 5.64
N LYS A 204 12.56 4.33 4.34
CA LYS A 204 13.17 3.40 3.40
C LYS A 204 14.65 3.16 3.69
N ASP A 205 15.40 4.24 3.94
CA ASP A 205 16.84 4.15 4.13
C ASP A 205 17.16 3.53 5.50
N GLU A 206 16.35 3.83 6.52
CA GLU A 206 16.40 3.19 7.83
C GLU A 206 16.10 1.68 7.72
N LEU A 207 15.03 1.30 7.01
CA LEU A 207 14.67 -0.10 6.82
C LEU A 207 15.77 -0.89 6.12
N ILE A 208 16.40 -0.32 5.09
CA ILE A 208 17.55 -0.93 4.41
C ILE A 208 18.72 -1.12 5.37
N LYS A 209 19.05 -0.12 6.19
CA LYS A 209 20.11 -0.23 7.21
C LYS A 209 19.80 -1.30 8.25
N LEU A 210 18.53 -1.45 8.64
CA LEU A 210 18.11 -2.52 9.55
C LEU A 210 18.30 -3.90 8.90
N TRP A 211 17.94 -4.08 7.62
CA TRP A 211 18.22 -5.33 6.91
C TRP A 211 19.72 -5.63 6.77
N MET A 212 20.55 -4.60 6.56
CA MET A 212 22.01 -4.72 6.57
C MET A 212 22.52 -5.20 7.93
N ALA A 213 22.07 -4.56 9.03
CA ALA A 213 22.49 -4.90 10.39
C ALA A 213 22.12 -6.33 10.80
N GLN A 214 20.99 -6.84 10.30
CA GLN A 214 20.56 -8.23 10.52
C GLN A 214 21.28 -9.25 9.61
N GLY A 215 22.11 -8.79 8.66
CA GLY A 215 22.77 -9.67 7.70
C GLY A 215 21.79 -10.34 6.72
N TYR A 216 20.69 -9.67 6.39
CA TYR A 216 19.66 -10.21 5.49
C TYR A 216 19.96 -9.95 4.01
N LEU A 217 20.94 -9.10 3.71
CA LEU A 217 21.33 -8.77 2.35
C LEU A 217 22.51 -9.63 1.90
N GLU A 218 22.42 -10.21 0.70
CA GLU A 218 23.51 -10.96 0.11
C GLU A 218 24.64 -10.03 -0.35
N LEU A 219 25.87 -10.41 0.01
CA LEU A 219 27.08 -9.82 -0.53
C LEU A 219 27.36 -10.42 -1.90
N GLU A 220 26.92 -9.75 -2.96
CA GLU A 220 27.38 -10.06 -4.30
C GLU A 220 28.77 -9.43 -4.53
N GLN A 221 29.67 -10.15 -5.19
CA GLN A 221 30.99 -9.63 -5.56
C GLN A 221 30.80 -8.33 -6.37
N ASN A 222 31.38 -7.23 -5.88
CA ASN A 222 31.34 -5.88 -6.48
C ASN A 222 30.01 -5.11 -6.38
N LYS A 223 29.07 -5.48 -5.50
CA LYS A 223 27.90 -4.64 -5.18
C LYS A 223 27.92 -4.11 -3.75
N GLU A 224 27.61 -2.83 -3.60
CA GLU A 224 27.36 -2.21 -2.28
C GLU A 224 26.08 -2.78 -1.66
N MET A 225 26.10 -3.03 -0.35
CA MET A 225 24.96 -3.60 0.37
C MET A 225 23.72 -2.70 0.28
N GLU A 226 23.89 -1.36 0.30
CA GLU A 226 22.77 -0.43 0.10
C GLU A 226 22.06 -0.68 -1.24
N MET A 227 22.82 -0.94 -2.31
CA MET A 227 22.27 -1.21 -3.63
C MET A 227 21.47 -2.53 -3.65
N THR A 228 21.97 -3.57 -2.99
CA THR A 228 21.22 -4.83 -2.82
C THR A 228 19.92 -4.60 -2.04
N GLY A 229 19.98 -3.86 -0.94
CA GLY A 229 18.80 -3.52 -0.12
C GLY A 229 17.77 -2.70 -0.90
N GLN A 230 18.24 -1.73 -1.69
CA GLN A 230 17.41 -0.93 -2.58
C GLN A 230 16.69 -1.81 -3.63
N ASN A 231 17.38 -2.79 -4.20
CA ASN A 231 16.78 -3.72 -5.15
C ASN A 231 15.69 -4.57 -4.48
N TYR A 232 15.94 -5.08 -3.27
CA TYR A 232 14.96 -5.86 -2.53
C TYR A 232 13.72 -5.02 -2.16
N PHE A 233 13.92 -3.78 -1.70
CA PHE A 233 12.85 -2.82 -1.44
C PHE A 233 12.00 -2.59 -2.70
N ASN A 234 12.65 -2.36 -3.85
CA ASN A 234 11.96 -2.13 -5.12
C ASN A 234 11.15 -3.36 -5.57
N ILE A 235 11.65 -4.57 -5.35
CA ILE A 235 10.89 -5.79 -5.61
C ILE A 235 9.62 -5.79 -4.76
N LEU A 236 9.71 -5.56 -3.45
CA LEU A 236 8.56 -5.52 -2.55
C LEU A 236 7.55 -4.45 -2.93
N GLY A 237 8.01 -3.24 -3.25
CA GLY A 237 7.17 -2.15 -3.75
C GLY A 237 6.48 -2.50 -5.07
N SER A 238 7.21 -3.08 -6.03
CA SER A 238 6.63 -3.50 -7.32
C SER A 238 5.57 -4.59 -7.14
N ARG A 239 5.74 -5.49 -6.17
CA ARG A 239 4.78 -6.54 -5.84
C ARG A 239 3.64 -6.06 -4.92
N SER A 240 3.56 -4.75 -4.67
CA SER A 240 2.56 -4.08 -3.83
C SER A 240 2.53 -4.56 -2.36
N PHE A 241 3.64 -5.12 -1.87
CA PHE A 241 3.83 -5.45 -0.45
C PHE A 241 4.18 -4.22 0.38
N LEU A 242 4.84 -3.25 -0.23
CA LEU A 242 5.09 -1.93 0.34
C LEU A 242 4.37 -0.90 -0.52
N GLN A 243 3.64 0.01 0.12
CA GLN A 243 3.01 1.14 -0.56
C GLN A 243 3.81 2.40 -0.21
N GLU A 244 4.28 3.09 -1.24
CA GLU A 244 4.88 4.42 -1.05
C GLU A 244 3.77 5.40 -0.69
N PHE A 245 3.95 6.06 0.45
CA PHE A 245 3.24 7.28 0.80
C PHE A 245 4.25 8.40 0.60
N MET A 246 4.04 9.27 -0.38
CA MET A 246 4.98 10.37 -0.64
C MET A 246 4.73 11.44 0.41
N ILE A 247 5.37 11.35 1.57
CA ILE A 247 5.27 12.41 2.57
C ILE A 247 6.01 13.63 2.00
N ASP A 248 5.31 14.72 1.68
CA ASP A 248 6.02 15.95 1.31
C ASP A 248 6.83 16.49 2.49
N ASN A 249 7.73 17.43 2.24
CA ASN A 249 8.67 17.99 3.24
C ASN A 249 8.00 18.57 4.51
N ILE A 250 6.67 18.49 4.61
CA ILE A 250 5.80 19.06 5.64
C ILE A 250 4.91 17.97 6.27
N GLY A 251 5.16 16.69 6.02
CA GLY A 251 4.42 15.61 6.69
C GLY A 251 3.09 15.20 6.01
N ASN A 252 2.76 15.73 4.83
CA ASN A 252 1.53 15.32 4.13
C ASN A 252 1.77 14.10 3.25
N ILE A 253 0.95 13.07 3.41
CA ILE A 253 0.86 11.94 2.49
C ILE A 253 0.40 12.43 1.10
N ARG A 254 1.28 12.35 0.10
CA ARG A 254 0.97 12.48 -1.33
C ARG A 254 0.84 11.11 -1.98
#